data_AF-A0A3G6JH64-F1
#
_entry.id   AF-A0A3G6JH64-F1
#
_cell.length_a   1.000
_cell.length_b   1.000
_cell.length_c   1.000
_cell.angle_alpha   90.00
_cell.angle_beta   90.00
_cell.angle_gamma   90.00
#
_symmetry.space_group_name_H-M   'P 1'
#
loop_
_entity.id
_entity.type
_entity.pdbx_description
1 polymer ?
#
loop_
_entity_poly.entity_id
_entity_poly.type
_entity_poly.pdbx_seq_one_letter_code
_entity_poly.pdbx_strand_id
1 'polypeptide(L)'
;MKSWRAMSMSSIDVTIPDGKAVEDCVKQAYLGKPIEMPVKLTIRAVSAIPRSYTANHAEACLAGLEWPSKRLDVSQVCKSLEGLAYDDIKRVAMIDAAKVYGGENKIDVKVEALCY
;
A
#
# COMPACT_ATOMS: atom_id res chain seq x y z
N MET A 1 8.15 -23.12 31.33
CA MET A 1 8.33 -21.96 30.43
C MET A 1 7.75 -22.31 29.07
N LYS A 2 6.58 -21.78 28.70
CA LYS A 2 6.01 -21.98 27.35
C LYS A 2 6.69 -20.99 26.41
N SER A 3 7.52 -21.51 25.51
CA SER A 3 8.10 -20.79 24.38
C SER A 3 6.96 -20.16 23.55
N TRP A 4 6.88 -18.84 23.57
CA TRP A 4 6.03 -18.08 22.65
C TRP A 4 6.70 -18.15 21.28
N ARG A 5 6.28 -19.12 20.45
CA ARG A 5 6.52 -19.06 19.02
C ARG A 5 6.01 -17.71 18.54
N ALA A 6 6.90 -16.90 17.97
CA ALA A 6 6.51 -15.74 17.18
C ALA A 6 5.42 -16.22 16.19
N MET A 7 4.17 -15.84 16.43
CA MET A 7 3.13 -16.00 15.42
C MET A 7 3.62 -15.17 14.24
N SER A 8 3.92 -15.82 13.11
CA SER A 8 4.29 -15.09 11.90
C SER A 8 3.13 -14.15 11.58
N MET A 9 3.29 -12.86 11.82
CA MET A 9 2.32 -11.85 11.38
C MET A 9 2.21 -12.01 9.87
N SER A 10 1.04 -12.43 9.39
CA SER A 10 0.76 -12.49 7.97
C SER A 10 0.75 -11.06 7.44
N SER A 11 1.73 -10.73 6.60
CA SER A 11 1.75 -9.50 5.82
C SER A 11 1.55 -9.82 4.34
N ILE A 12 0.82 -8.95 3.65
CA ILE A 12 0.63 -9.00 2.21
C ILE A 12 1.17 -7.70 1.63
N ASP A 13 2.14 -7.79 0.74
CA ASP A 13 2.72 -6.65 0.02
C ASP A 13 2.19 -6.67 -1.42
N VAL A 14 1.45 -5.62 -1.80
CA VAL A 14 0.81 -5.50 -3.12
C VAL A 14 1.31 -4.24 -3.79
N THR A 15 1.82 -4.38 -5.02
CA THR A 15 2.11 -3.25 -5.90
C THR A 15 1.05 -3.19 -6.99
N ILE A 16 0.41 -2.02 -7.13
CA ILE A 16 -0.64 -1.75 -8.10
C ILE A 16 -0.12 -0.70 -9.09
N PRO A 17 0.44 -1.09 -10.25
CA PRO A 17 0.85 -0.16 -11.29
C PRO A 17 -0.34 0.63 -11.85
N ASP A 18 -0.09 1.84 -12.33
CA ASP A 18 -1.11 2.67 -12.96
C ASP A 18 -1.77 1.94 -14.15
N GLY A 19 -3.10 1.93 -14.17
CA GLY A 19 -3.89 1.24 -15.20
C GLY A 19 -4.01 -0.28 -15.06
N LYS A 20 -3.47 -0.91 -13.99
CA LYS A 20 -3.66 -2.35 -13.72
C LYS A 20 -4.85 -2.59 -12.78
N ALA A 21 -5.49 -3.75 -12.95
CA ALA A 21 -6.58 -4.18 -12.08
C ALA A 21 -6.04 -4.61 -10.72
N VAL A 22 -6.63 -4.09 -9.64
CA VAL A 22 -6.23 -4.39 -8.25
C VAL A 22 -6.32 -5.89 -7.97
N GLU A 23 -7.39 -6.54 -8.44
CA GLU A 23 -7.63 -7.97 -8.24
C GLU A 23 -6.48 -8.83 -8.79
N ASP A 24 -5.99 -8.53 -10.00
CA ASP A 24 -4.88 -9.27 -10.60
C ASP A 24 -3.59 -9.07 -9.80
N CYS A 25 -3.32 -7.83 -9.37
CA CYS A 25 -2.16 -7.51 -8.55
C CYS A 25 -2.18 -8.23 -7.20
N VAL A 26 -3.35 -8.27 -6.54
CA VAL A 26 -3.50 -8.99 -5.26
C VAL A 26 -3.34 -10.49 -5.47
N LYS A 27 -3.96 -11.09 -6.50
CA LYS A 27 -3.84 -12.52 -6.79
C LYS A 27 -2.40 -12.94 -7.12
N GLN A 28 -1.63 -12.07 -7.78
CA GLN A 28 -0.20 -12.30 -8.04
C GLN A 28 0.64 -12.24 -6.76
N ALA A 29 0.31 -11.33 -5.86
CA ALA A 29 1.01 -11.17 -4.58
C ALA A 29 0.61 -12.23 -3.54
N TYR A 30 -0.65 -12.68 -3.56
CA TYR A 30 -1.25 -13.48 -2.50
C TYR A 30 -2.38 -14.36 -3.03
N LEU A 31 -2.27 -15.67 -2.77
CA LEU A 31 -3.26 -16.69 -3.14
C LEU A 31 -4.02 -17.27 -1.93
N GLY A 32 -3.81 -16.70 -0.74
CA GLY A 32 -4.46 -17.17 0.48
C GLY A 32 -5.87 -16.61 0.65
N LYS A 33 -6.49 -16.94 1.79
CA LYS A 33 -7.80 -16.39 2.16
C LYS A 33 -7.64 -14.95 2.67
N PRO A 34 -8.65 -14.07 2.49
CA PRO A 34 -8.64 -12.75 3.09
C PRO A 34 -8.43 -12.81 4.60
N ILE A 35 -7.71 -11.83 5.15
CA ILE A 35 -7.43 -11.73 6.58
C ILE A 35 -8.73 -11.38 7.34
N GLU A 36 -9.07 -12.19 8.36
CA GLU A 36 -10.27 -12.03 9.19
C GLU A 36 -10.00 -11.37 10.56
N MET A 37 -8.81 -10.82 10.76
CA MET A 37 -8.40 -10.11 11.98
C MET A 37 -8.15 -8.63 11.68
N PRO A 38 -8.07 -7.75 12.70
CA PRO A 38 -7.76 -6.35 12.48
C PRO A 38 -6.46 -6.18 11.69
N VAL A 39 -6.44 -5.23 10.75
CA VAL A 39 -5.30 -4.96 9.88
C VAL A 39 -4.83 -3.52 9.99
N LYS A 40 -3.52 -3.34 9.81
CA LYS A 40 -2.90 -2.07 9.47
C LYS A 40 -2.62 -2.03 7.98
N LEU A 41 -3.00 -0.92 7.34
CA LEU A 41 -2.63 -0.62 5.96
C LEU A 41 -1.52 0.43 5.94
N THR A 42 -0.44 0.15 5.22
CA THR A 42 0.57 1.14 4.86
C THR A 42 0.49 1.38 3.36
N ILE A 43 0.06 2.56 2.94
CA ILE A 43 -0.20 2.94 1.55
C ILE A 43 0.83 3.98 1.10
N ARG A 44 1.55 3.69 0.03
CA ARG A 44 2.43 4.64 -0.65
C ARG A 44 1.95 4.86 -2.08
N ALA A 45 1.42 6.03 -2.35
CA ALA A 45 1.10 6.46 -3.70
C ALA A 45 2.35 7.08 -4.34
N VAL A 46 2.95 6.36 -5.28
CA VAL A 46 4.13 6.79 -6.01
C VAL A 46 3.69 7.47 -7.29
N SER A 47 4.10 8.73 -7.46
CA SER A 47 3.93 9.47 -8.70
C SER A 47 5.26 9.52 -9.45
N ALA A 48 5.21 9.29 -10.76
CA ALA A 48 6.36 9.49 -11.62
C ALA A 48 6.80 10.96 -11.57
N ILE A 49 8.11 11.20 -11.54
CA ILE A 49 8.66 12.55 -11.63
C ILE A 49 8.29 13.14 -13.01
N PRO A 50 7.69 14.35 -13.07
CA PRO A 50 7.34 14.96 -14.35
C PRO A 50 8.56 15.12 -15.24
N ARG A 51 8.43 14.76 -16.53
CA ARG A 51 9.54 14.90 -17.50
C ARG A 51 9.97 16.36 -17.71
N SER A 52 9.12 17.32 -17.35
CA SER A 52 9.41 18.75 -17.42
C SER A 52 10.24 19.25 -16.23
N TYR A 53 10.43 18.45 -15.18
CA TYR A 53 11.24 18.85 -14.03
C TYR A 53 12.71 18.90 -14.43
N THR A 54 13.42 19.90 -13.92
CA THR A 54 14.88 19.97 -14.04
C THR A 54 15.52 18.88 -13.17
N ALA A 55 16.81 18.60 -13.39
CA ALA A 55 17.56 17.65 -12.56
C ALA A 55 17.47 18.00 -11.06
N ASN A 56 17.61 19.28 -10.71
CA ASN A 56 17.51 19.75 -9.32
C ASN A 56 16.13 19.46 -8.71
N HIS A 57 15.04 19.68 -9.45
CA HIS A 57 13.70 19.36 -8.98
C HIS A 57 13.48 17.84 -8.87
N ALA A 58 14.01 17.06 -9.80
CA ALA A 58 13.96 15.60 -9.72
C ALA A 58 14.72 15.07 -8.48
N GLU A 59 15.88 15.63 -8.18
CA GLU A 59 16.64 15.30 -6.96
C GLU A 59 15.88 15.71 -5.69
N ALA A 60 15.27 16.90 -5.66
CA ALA A 60 14.44 17.35 -4.54
C ALA A 60 13.22 16.44 -4.32
N CYS A 61 12.58 15.97 -5.40
CA CYS A 61 11.50 14.99 -5.36
C CYS A 61 11.96 13.66 -4.73
N LEU A 62 13.10 13.12 -5.17
CA LEU A 62 13.65 11.86 -4.66
C LEU A 62 14.16 11.98 -3.22
N ALA A 63 14.62 13.16 -2.82
CA ALA A 63 15.02 13.47 -1.45
C ALA A 63 13.83 13.71 -0.50
N GLY A 64 12.59 13.71 -0.99
CA GLY A 64 11.38 13.99 -0.19
C GLY A 64 11.24 15.46 0.22
N LEU A 65 11.93 16.37 -0.48
CA LEU A 65 11.81 17.81 -0.29
C LEU A 65 10.62 18.39 -1.07
N GLU A 66 10.18 17.69 -2.11
CA GLU A 66 8.97 17.99 -2.89
C GLU A 66 7.98 16.83 -2.84
N TRP A 67 6.69 17.16 -2.84
CA TRP A 67 5.60 16.21 -2.62
C TRP A 67 4.58 16.25 -3.75
N PRO A 68 4.07 15.09 -4.22
CA PRO A 68 3.07 15.06 -5.27
C PRO A 68 1.78 15.80 -4.88
N SER A 69 1.23 16.58 -5.80
CA SER A 69 -0.01 17.34 -5.58
C SER A 69 -1.29 16.51 -5.80
N LYS A 70 -1.26 15.51 -6.69
CA LYS A 70 -2.42 14.65 -7.00
C LYS A 70 -3.02 14.09 -5.71
N ARG A 71 -4.36 14.13 -5.61
CA ARG A 71 -5.08 13.59 -4.45
C ARG A 71 -4.96 12.07 -4.45
N LEU A 72 -4.61 11.50 -3.30
CA LEU A 72 -4.75 10.07 -3.03
C LEU A 72 -6.12 9.82 -2.40
N ASP A 73 -6.93 8.99 -3.04
CA ASP A 73 -8.19 8.54 -2.46
C ASP A 73 -7.98 7.27 -1.64
N VAL A 74 -7.62 7.45 -0.37
CA VAL A 74 -7.37 6.35 0.57
C VAL A 74 -8.62 5.47 0.74
N SER A 75 -9.82 6.07 0.73
CA SER A 75 -11.07 5.32 0.88
C SER A 75 -11.28 4.36 -0.29
N GLN A 76 -10.99 4.83 -1.51
CA GLN A 76 -11.08 3.99 -2.70
C GLN A 76 -10.04 2.85 -2.68
N VAL A 77 -8.81 3.13 -2.23
CA VAL A 77 -7.77 2.09 -2.10
C VAL A 77 -8.23 1.02 -1.11
N CYS A 78 -8.70 1.39 0.08
CA CYS A 78 -9.21 0.43 1.06
C CYS A 78 -10.39 -0.39 0.50
N LYS A 79 -11.36 0.25 -0.15
CA LYS A 79 -12.50 -0.47 -0.75
C LYS A 79 -12.06 -1.46 -1.82
N SER A 80 -11.03 -1.13 -2.60
CA SER A 80 -10.53 -2.02 -3.66
C SER A 80 -9.82 -3.28 -3.17
N LEU A 81 -9.41 -3.31 -1.89
CA LEU A 81 -8.74 -4.45 -1.26
C LEU A 81 -9.67 -5.32 -0.43
N GLU A 82 -10.89 -4.84 -0.15
CA GLU A 82 -11.93 -5.58 0.55
C GLU A 82 -12.34 -6.82 -0.25
N GLY A 83 -12.53 -7.94 0.44
CA GLY A 83 -12.79 -9.25 -0.17
C GLY A 83 -11.57 -9.93 -0.80
N LEU A 84 -10.45 -9.21 -0.96
CA LEU A 84 -9.22 -9.73 -1.56
C LEU A 84 -8.11 -9.93 -0.52
N ALA A 85 -7.75 -8.86 0.19
CA ALA A 85 -6.71 -8.89 1.22
C ALA A 85 -7.28 -9.09 2.64
N TYR A 86 -8.48 -8.57 2.90
CA TYR A 86 -9.23 -8.73 4.14
C TYR A 86 -10.73 -8.87 3.84
N ASP A 87 -11.47 -9.48 4.77
CA ASP A 87 -12.88 -9.86 4.55
C ASP A 87 -13.86 -8.68 4.56
N ASP A 88 -13.66 -7.71 5.47
CA ASP A 88 -14.52 -6.55 5.67
C ASP A 88 -13.67 -5.29 5.94
N ILE A 89 -14.03 -4.16 5.35
CA ILE A 89 -13.34 -2.88 5.57
C ILE A 89 -13.28 -2.46 7.05
N LYS A 90 -14.22 -2.94 7.89
CA LYS A 90 -14.20 -2.72 9.35
C LYS A 90 -12.98 -3.33 10.04
N ARG A 91 -12.27 -4.27 9.40
CA ARG A 91 -10.99 -4.80 9.92
C ARG A 91 -9.88 -3.77 9.91
N VAL A 92 -9.97 -2.74 9.05
CA VAL A 92 -8.93 -1.72 8.94
C VAL A 92 -8.93 -0.85 10.20
N ALA A 93 -7.99 -1.13 11.10
CA ALA A 93 -7.85 -0.42 12.37
C ALA A 93 -6.90 0.78 12.25
N MET A 94 -5.90 0.69 11.36
CA MET A 94 -4.87 1.71 11.19
C MET A 94 -4.55 1.90 9.71
N ILE A 95 -4.36 3.15 9.30
CA ILE A 95 -3.93 3.51 7.95
C ILE A 95 -2.80 4.53 8.04
N ASP A 96 -1.64 4.17 7.53
CA ASP A 96 -0.54 5.10 7.25
C ASP A 96 -0.48 5.33 5.74
N ALA A 97 -0.80 6.54 5.28
CA ALA A 97 -0.81 6.86 3.86
C ALA A 97 0.15 8.01 3.54
N ALA A 98 1.00 7.82 2.53
CA ALA A 98 1.92 8.84 2.04
C ALA A 98 1.88 8.93 0.51
N LYS A 99 2.11 10.13 -0.01
CA LYS A 99 2.36 10.36 -1.44
C LYS A 99 3.84 10.63 -1.60
N VAL A 100 4.48 10.02 -2.59
CA VAL A 100 5.92 10.22 -2.84
C VAL A 100 6.18 10.27 -4.34
N TYR A 101 7.30 10.87 -4.72
CA TYR A 101 7.80 10.75 -6.09
C TYR A 101 8.65 9.48 -6.25
N GLY A 102 8.67 8.94 -7.46
CA GLY A 102 9.47 7.78 -7.83
C GLY A 102 9.61 7.62 -9.35
N GLY A 103 10.09 6.45 -9.78
CA GLY A 103 10.36 6.19 -11.20
C GLY A 103 9.09 6.00 -12.05
N GLU A 104 7.99 5.54 -11.47
CA GLU A 104 6.76 5.19 -12.18
C GLU A 104 5.52 5.46 -11.31
N ASN A 105 4.36 5.61 -11.96
CA ASN A 105 3.09 5.74 -11.26
C ASN A 105 2.64 4.37 -10.73
N LYS A 106 2.45 4.26 -9.41
CA LYS A 106 1.91 3.05 -8.76
C LYS A 106 1.39 3.34 -7.36
N ILE A 107 0.67 2.38 -6.80
CA ILE A 107 0.30 2.36 -5.39
C ILE A 107 0.88 1.10 -4.77
N ASP A 108 1.80 1.27 -3.83
CA ASP A 108 2.31 0.18 -3.01
C ASP A 108 1.49 0.12 -1.72
N VAL A 109 0.93 -1.06 -1.41
CA VAL A 109 0.14 -1.29 -0.22
C VAL A 109 0.71 -2.48 0.55
N LYS A 110 1.00 -2.27 1.82
CA LYS A 110 1.29 -3.34 2.77
C LYS A 110 0.10 -3.52 3.70
N VAL A 111 -0.41 -4.74 3.77
CA VAL A 111 -1.48 -5.16 4.68
C VAL A 111 -0.86 -6.01 5.77
N GLU A 112 -0.96 -5.59 7.03
CA GLU A 112 -0.37 -6.28 8.17
C GLU A 112 -1.46 -6.70 9.14
N ALA A 113 -1.56 -8.00 9.41
CA ALA A 113 -2.36 -8.51 10.50
C ALA A 113 -1.88 -7.96 11.85
N LEU A 114 -2.80 -7.39 12.63
CA LEU A 114 -2.54 -6.94 13.99
C LEU A 114 -2.97 -8.02 14.98
N CYS A 115 -2.07 -8.36 15.92
CA CYS A 115 -2.40 -9.23 17.03
C CYS A 115 -3.17 -8.45 18.11
N TYR A 116 -4.06 -9.16 18.81
CA TYR A 116 -4.66 -8.71 20.07
C TYR A 116 -3.71 -8.92 21.24
#